data_AF-A0A817ZSC4-F1
#
_entry.id   AF-A0A817ZSC4-F1
#
_cell.length_a   1.000
_cell.length_b   1.000
_cell.length_c   1.000
_cell.angle_alpha   90.00
_cell.angle_beta   90.00
_cell.angle_gamma   90.00
#
_symmetry.space_group_name_H-M   'P 1'
#
loop_
_entity.id
_entity.type
_entity.pdbx_description
1 polymer ?
#
loop_
_entity_poly.entity_id
_entity_poly.type
_entity_poly.pdbx_seq_one_letter_code
_entity_poly.pdbx_strand_id
1 'polypeptide(L)'
;MAYLTHKHNFVNQAWQHSVRVCLQKKMLAYLQSDSSTTCSEIKKHGFDSHTSCYLQPDPNHPELSFCHLPSQDIGQIMWIAKGVIFERAVWSQIAQLTKHCASQILQG
;
A
#
# COMPACT_ATOMS: atom_id res chain seq x y z
N MET A 1 8.28 12.62 -2.65
CA MET A 1 8.71 13.54 -1.57
C MET A 1 7.73 13.60 -0.41
N ALA A 2 6.42 13.80 -0.63
CA ALA A 2 5.42 13.93 0.46
C ALA A 2 5.44 12.80 1.52
N TYR A 3 5.62 11.54 1.10
CA TYR A 3 5.74 10.45 2.08
C TYR A 3 6.91 10.65 3.06
N LEU A 4 8.10 11.02 2.57
CA LEU A 4 9.30 11.13 3.40
C LEU A 4 9.16 12.22 4.47
N THR A 5 8.45 13.30 4.18
CA THR A 5 8.21 14.40 5.10
C THR A 5 7.12 14.10 6.12
N HIS A 6 6.12 13.27 5.77
CA HIS A 6 4.96 12.99 6.62
C HIS A 6 4.99 11.60 7.28
N LYS A 7 6.03 10.80 7.05
CA LYS A 7 6.15 9.42 7.54
C LYS A 7 5.97 9.28 9.07
N HIS A 8 6.32 10.31 9.82
CA HIS A 8 6.28 10.33 11.29
C HIS A 8 4.89 10.65 11.85
N ASN A 9 3.96 11.10 11.01
CA ASN A 9 2.57 11.40 11.40
C ASN A 9 1.70 10.15 11.51
N PHE A 10 2.20 8.99 11.07
CA PHE A 10 1.51 7.73 11.24
C PHE A 10 1.55 7.31 12.71
N VAL A 11 0.37 7.01 13.26
CA VAL A 11 0.21 6.40 14.57
C VAL A 11 0.74 4.97 14.50
N ASN A 12 0.33 4.20 13.50
CA ASN A 12 0.82 2.85 13.27
C ASN A 12 2.09 2.86 12.41
N GLN A 13 3.22 3.22 13.03
CA GLN A 13 4.52 3.21 12.35
C GLN A 13 4.96 1.80 11.93
N ALA A 14 4.55 0.77 12.65
CA ALA A 14 4.87 -0.62 12.33
C ALA A 14 4.23 -1.03 10.99
N TRP A 15 2.93 -0.78 10.81
CA TRP A 15 2.22 -1.03 9.55
C TRP A 15 2.88 -0.28 8.39
N GLN A 16 3.13 1.02 8.57
CA GLN A 16 3.74 1.84 7.53
C GLN A 16 5.14 1.34 7.15
N HIS A 17 5.94 0.94 8.13
CA HIS A 17 7.26 0.39 7.89
C HIS A 17 7.18 -0.92 7.11
N SER A 18 6.33 -1.85 7.55
CA SER A 18 6.13 -3.15 6.92
C SER A 18 5.62 -3.02 5.49
N VAL A 19 4.69 -2.09 5.23
CA VAL A 19 4.23 -1.75 3.87
C VAL A 19 5.40 -1.32 2.99
N ARG A 20 6.22 -0.37 3.47
CA ARG A 20 7.38 0.12 2.71
C ARG A 20 8.35 -1.03 2.38
N VAL A 21 8.63 -1.89 3.35
CA VAL A 21 9.51 -3.05 3.15
C VAL A 21 8.91 -4.03 2.16
N CYS A 22 7.61 -4.33 2.26
CA CYS A 22 6.89 -5.21 1.32
C CYS A 22 6.99 -4.67 -0.13
N LEU A 23 6.71 -3.38 -0.33
CA LEU A 23 6.80 -2.73 -1.63
C LEU A 23 8.21 -2.81 -2.21
N GLN A 24 9.22 -2.50 -1.39
CA GLN A 24 10.63 -2.56 -1.79
C GLN A 24 11.05 -3.99 -2.18
N LYS A 25 10.66 -5.01 -1.40
CA LYS A 25 10.96 -6.42 -1.70
C LYS A 25 10.31 -6.88 -3.00
N LYS A 26 9.02 -6.56 -3.22
CA LYS A 26 8.31 -6.93 -4.45
C LYS A 26 8.90 -6.26 -5.69
N MET A 27 9.35 -5.01 -5.56
CA MET A 27 10.02 -4.30 -6.65
C MET A 27 11.41 -4.87 -6.93
N LEU A 28 12.20 -5.15 -5.88
CA LEU A 28 13.53 -5.74 -6.03
C LEU A 28 13.46 -7.10 -6.73
N ALA A 29 12.54 -7.97 -6.29
CA ALA A 29 12.34 -9.29 -6.90
C ALA A 29 11.96 -9.19 -8.39
N TYR A 30 11.11 -8.22 -8.74
CA TYR A 30 10.70 -7.99 -10.12
C TYR A 30 11.86 -7.50 -11.00
N LEU A 31 12.60 -6.49 -10.54
CA LEU A 31 13.75 -5.95 -11.28
C LEU A 31 14.90 -6.95 -11.44
N GLN A 32 15.03 -7.90 -10.51
CA GLN A 32 16.01 -8.98 -10.61
C GLN A 32 15.57 -10.09 -11.59
N SER A 33 14.26 -10.25 -11.81
CA SER A 33 13.72 -11.32 -12.65
C SER A 33 13.78 -11.02 -14.14
N ASP A 34 13.86 -9.74 -14.54
CA ASP A 34 13.91 -9.32 -15.92
C ASP A 34 14.68 -8.00 -16.08
N SER A 35 15.82 -8.06 -16.78
CA SER A 35 16.67 -6.89 -17.05
C SER A 35 16.18 -6.04 -18.22
N SER A 36 15.16 -6.49 -18.97
CA SER A 36 14.62 -5.82 -20.16
C SER A 36 13.31 -5.05 -19.91
N THR A 37 12.87 -4.99 -18.66
CA THR A 37 11.62 -4.35 -18.28
C THR A 37 11.60 -2.85 -18.58
N THR A 38 10.51 -2.37 -19.17
CA THR A 38 10.30 -0.95 -19.48
C THR A 38 9.84 -0.14 -18.26
N CYS A 39 10.02 1.18 -18.29
CA CYS A 39 9.50 2.08 -17.25
C CYS A 39 7.98 1.95 -17.03
N SER A 40 7.21 1.65 -18.08
CA SER A 40 5.76 1.46 -18.00
C SER A 40 5.40 0.22 -17.18
N GLU A 41 6.12 -0.88 -17.42
CA GLU A 41 5.94 -2.14 -16.71
C GLU A 41 6.39 -2.05 -15.26
N ILE A 42 7.53 -1.39 -14.98
CA ILE A 42 7.97 -1.07 -13.61
C ILE A 42 6.89 -0.28 -12.86
N LYS A 43 6.34 0.76 -13.51
CA LYS A 43 5.26 1.57 -12.91
C LYS A 43 4.05 0.68 -12.63
N LYS A 44 3.60 -0.11 -13.60
CA LYS A 44 2.44 -1.00 -13.46
C LYS A 44 2.63 -2.00 -12.32
N HIS A 45 3.75 -2.71 -12.28
CA HIS A 45 4.07 -3.67 -11.22
C HIS A 45 4.10 -3.01 -9.84
N GLY A 46 4.68 -1.80 -9.76
CA GLY A 46 4.66 -0.98 -8.56
C GLY A 46 3.23 -0.76 -8.04
N PHE A 47 2.34 -0.24 -8.88
CA PHE A 47 0.94 -0.04 -8.50
C PHE A 47 0.22 -1.36 -8.17
N ASP A 48 0.41 -2.42 -8.94
CA ASP A 48 -0.26 -3.70 -8.72
C ASP A 48 0.15 -4.35 -7.38
N SER A 49 1.35 -4.05 -6.88
CA SER A 49 1.84 -4.54 -5.59
C SER A 49 1.17 -3.90 -4.37
N HIS A 50 0.63 -2.67 -4.52
CA HIS A 50 0.14 -1.85 -3.40
C HIS A 50 -0.96 -2.53 -2.59
N THR A 51 -2.03 -3.02 -3.24
CA THR A 51 -3.18 -3.62 -2.53
C THR A 51 -2.73 -4.76 -1.63
N SER A 52 -1.89 -5.66 -2.14
CA SER A 52 -1.38 -6.79 -1.34
C SER A 52 -0.53 -6.33 -0.16
N CYS A 53 0.37 -5.36 -0.36
CA CYS A 53 1.22 -4.86 0.71
C CYS A 53 0.45 -4.03 1.75
N TYR A 54 -0.63 -3.33 1.38
CA TYR A 54 -1.45 -2.61 2.34
C TYR A 54 -2.29 -3.55 3.21
N LEU A 55 -2.80 -4.66 2.64
CA LEU A 55 -3.61 -5.63 3.36
C LEU A 55 -2.79 -6.58 4.23
N GLN A 56 -1.66 -7.07 3.73
CA GLN A 56 -0.79 -8.02 4.42
C GLN A 56 0.69 -7.73 4.10
N PRO A 57 1.26 -6.65 4.68
CA PRO A 57 2.65 -6.28 4.48
C PRO A 57 3.64 -7.30 5.07
N ASP A 58 3.23 -7.99 6.13
CA ASP A 58 4.02 -9.03 6.79
C ASP A 58 3.14 -10.25 7.08
N PRO A 59 3.42 -11.43 6.48
CA PRO A 59 2.66 -12.65 6.71
C PRO A 59 2.63 -13.11 8.17
N ASN A 60 3.64 -12.76 8.97
CA ASN A 60 3.73 -13.14 10.38
C ASN A 60 2.97 -12.18 11.31
N HIS A 61 2.53 -11.04 10.78
CA HIS A 61 1.85 -9.97 11.53
C HIS A 61 0.56 -9.55 10.81
N PRO A 62 -0.47 -10.41 10.74
CA PRO A 62 -1.73 -10.12 10.05
C PRO A 62 -2.51 -8.95 10.66
N GLU A 63 -2.24 -8.59 11.93
CA GLU A 63 -2.78 -7.41 12.59
C GLU A 63 -2.31 -6.11 11.94
N LEU A 64 -1.15 -6.10 11.29
CA LEU A 64 -0.64 -4.98 10.51
C LEU A 64 -1.36 -4.93 9.16
N SER A 65 -2.65 -4.61 9.16
CA SER A 65 -3.47 -4.49 7.96
C SER A 65 -4.06 -3.10 7.80
N PHE A 66 -4.25 -2.67 6.56
CA PHE A 66 -5.03 -1.46 6.24
C PHE A 66 -6.43 -1.50 6.86
N CYS A 67 -7.03 -2.69 6.98
CA CYS A 67 -8.36 -2.88 7.55
C CYS A 67 -8.44 -2.57 9.06
N HIS A 68 -7.30 -2.55 9.75
CA HIS A 68 -7.20 -2.26 11.18
C HIS A 68 -6.56 -0.90 11.49
N LEU A 69 -6.38 -0.05 10.48
CA LEU A 69 -5.77 1.26 10.68
C LEU A 69 -6.70 2.23 11.42
N PRO A 70 -6.14 3.07 12.31
CA PRO A 70 -6.89 4.19 12.86
C PRO A 70 -7.25 5.18 11.75
N SER A 71 -8.39 5.85 11.89
CA SER A 71 -8.87 6.85 10.91
C SER A 71 -7.86 7.98 10.64
N GLN A 72 -7.02 8.29 11.63
CA GLN A 72 -5.91 9.25 11.51
C GLN A 72 -4.89 8.82 10.45
N ASP A 73 -4.50 7.54 10.43
CA ASP A 73 -3.56 6.99 9.45
C ASP A 73 -4.19 6.95 8.05
N ILE A 74 -5.48 6.60 7.96
CA ILE A 74 -6.23 6.67 6.69
C ILE A 74 -6.23 8.11 6.15
N GLY A 75 -6.51 9.10 7.01
CA GLY A 75 -6.43 10.51 6.65
C GLY A 75 -5.04 10.94 6.19
N GLN A 76 -3.99 10.45 6.85
CA GLN A 76 -2.60 10.74 6.49
C GLN A 76 -2.22 10.14 5.12
N ILE A 77 -2.72 8.94 4.79
CA ILE A 77 -2.55 8.31 3.47
C ILE A 77 -3.22 9.17 2.40
N MET A 78 -4.47 9.57 2.61
CA MET A 78 -5.21 10.40 1.65
C MET A 78 -4.55 11.77 1.44
N TRP A 79 -4.01 12.36 2.50
CA TRP A 79 -3.23 13.60 2.40
C TRP A 79 -1.97 13.43 1.56
N ILE A 80 -1.20 12.37 1.80
CA ILE A 80 0.02 12.07 1.02
C ILE A 80 -0.34 11.82 -0.45
N ALA A 81 -1.46 11.15 -0.70
CA ALA A 81 -1.96 10.81 -2.02
C ALA A 81 -2.72 11.94 -2.74
N LYS A 82 -2.93 13.11 -2.11
CA LYS A 82 -3.81 14.17 -2.63
C LYS A 82 -3.52 14.62 -4.06
N GLY A 83 -2.26 14.56 -4.50
CA GLY A 83 -1.86 14.95 -5.87
C GLY A 83 -2.21 13.92 -6.93
N VAL A 84 -2.48 12.68 -6.53
CA VAL A 84 -2.77 11.53 -7.43
C VAL A 84 -4.13 10.91 -7.13
N ILE A 85 -4.87 11.44 -6.16
CA ILE A 85 -6.16 10.91 -5.71
C ILE A 85 -7.23 10.93 -6.80
N PHE A 86 -7.08 11.74 -7.85
CA PHE A 86 -7.97 11.76 -9.00
C PHE A 86 -7.58 10.73 -10.08
N GLU A 87 -6.48 9.99 -9.90
CA GLU A 87 -6.10 8.92 -10.82
C GLU A 87 -6.97 7.68 -10.63
N ARG A 88 -7.48 7.11 -11.73
CA ARG A 88 -8.32 5.89 -11.70
C ARG A 88 -7.63 4.70 -11.02
N ALA A 89 -6.31 4.60 -11.17
CA ALA A 89 -5.52 3.54 -10.56
C ALA A 89 -5.62 3.56 -9.03
N VAL A 90 -5.60 4.76 -8.43
CA VAL A 90 -5.73 4.95 -6.98
C VAL A 90 -7.12 4.56 -6.50
N TRP A 91 -8.18 4.97 -7.21
CA TRP A 91 -9.55 4.57 -6.88
C TRP A 91 -9.78 3.06 -6.98
N SER A 92 -9.17 2.40 -7.97
CA SER A 92 -9.23 0.94 -8.08
C SER A 92 -8.57 0.26 -6.88
N GLN A 93 -7.42 0.74 -6.42
CA GLN A 93 -6.77 0.22 -5.21
C GLN A 93 -7.65 0.43 -3.97
N ILE A 94 -8.18 1.64 -3.78
CA ILE A 94 -9.08 1.95 -2.65
C ILE A 94 -10.30 1.04 -2.67
N ALA A 95 -10.96 0.87 -3.83
CA ALA A 95 -12.13 0.02 -3.95
C ALA A 95 -11.81 -1.46 -3.62
N GLN A 96 -10.66 -1.97 -4.07
CA GLN A 96 -10.21 -3.31 -3.75
C GLN A 96 -9.93 -3.49 -2.24
N LEU A 97 -9.26 -2.53 -1.62
CA LEU A 97 -9.01 -2.52 -0.17
C LEU A 97 -10.32 -2.52 0.61
N THR A 98 -11.23 -1.60 0.30
CA THR A 98 -12.52 -1.47 0.98
C THR A 98 -13.35 -2.75 0.85
N LYS A 99 -13.40 -3.35 -0.35
CA LYS A 99 -14.10 -4.62 -0.57
C LYS A 99 -13.51 -5.74 0.28
N HIS A 100 -12.19 -5.83 0.36
CA HIS A 100 -11.51 -6.86 1.16
C HIS A 100 -11.78 -6.66 2.66
N CYS A 101 -11.64 -5.43 3.17
CA CYS A 101 -11.92 -5.13 4.57
C CYS A 101 -13.39 -5.40 4.94
N ALA A 102 -14.33 -5.04 4.07
CA ALA A 102 -15.75 -5.34 4.28
C ALA A 102 -16.02 -6.85 4.33
N SER A 103 -15.36 -7.65 3.47
CA SER A 103 -15.51 -9.11 3.52
C SER A 103 -14.94 -9.74 4.80
N GLN A 104 -13.85 -9.20 5.34
CA GLN A 104 -13.28 -9.68 6.61
C GLN A 104 -14.21 -9.39 7.80
N ILE A 105 -14.89 -8.23 7.79
CA ILE A 105 -15.88 -7.86 8.83
C ILE A 105 -17.13 -8.76 8.75
N LEU A 106 -17.57 -9.15 7.56
CA LEU A 106 -18.78 -9.97 7.37
C LEU A 106 -18.55 -11.47 7.62
N GLN A 107 -17.30 -11.91 7.73
CA GLN A 107 -16.92 -13.31 7.98
C GLN A 107 -16.35 -13.52 9.40
N GLY A 108 -16.26 -12.46 10.21
CA GLY A 108 -15.73 -12.46 11.58
C GLY A 108 -16.80 -12.45 12.65
#